data_AF-A0A0U1NYD3-F1
#
_entry.id   AF-A0A0U1NYD3-F1
#
_cell.length_a   1.000
_cell.length_b   1.000
_cell.length_c   1.000
_cell.angle_alpha   90.00
_cell.angle_beta   90.00
_cell.angle_gamma   90.00
#
_symmetry.space_group_name_H-M   'P 1'
#
loop_
_entity.id
_entity.type
_entity.pdbx_description
1 polymer ?
#
loop_
_entity_poly.entity_id
_entity_poly.type
_entity_poly.pdbx_seq_one_letter_code
_entity_poly.pdbx_strand_id
1 'polypeptide(L)' 'MAELLASKISEMAMMKQWKGMTEKLQTIIESIHEGIIAIDESGILTHCNHTDELLLKRTKDK' A
#
# COMPACT_ATOMS: atom_id res chain seq x y z
N MET A 1 4.59 35.04 -2.64
CA MET A 1 4.37 34.19 -3.85
C MET A 1 5.47 33.14 -4.00
N ALA A 2 6.76 33.49 -3.86
CA ALA A 2 7.86 32.53 -3.84
C ALA A 2 7.74 31.47 -2.71
N GLU A 3 7.35 31.87 -1.50
CA GLU A 3 7.11 30.94 -0.38
C GLU A 3 5.99 29.92 -0.66
N LEU A 4 4.91 30.35 -1.31
CA LEU A 4 3.79 29.46 -1.67
C LEU A 4 4.22 28.40 -2.69
N LEU A 5 5.06 28.79 -3.65
CA LEU A 5 5.66 27.87 -4.63
C LEU A 5 6.63 26.90 -3.97
N ALA A 6 7.48 27.38 -3.07
CA ALA A 6 8.40 26.53 -2.30
C ALA A 6 7.64 25.50 -1.44
N SER A 7 6.58 25.94 -0.76
CA SER A 7 5.69 25.05 0.01
C SER A 7 5.07 23.99 -0.88
N LYS A 8 4.55 24.37 -2.05
CA LYS A 8 3.92 23.42 -2.98
C LYS A 8 4.91 22.39 -3.54
N ILE A 9 6.12 22.82 -3.87
CA ILE A 9 7.20 21.92 -4.33
C ILE A 9 7.56 20.92 -3.23
N SER A 10 7.64 21.37 -1.97
CA SER A 10 7.92 20.50 -0.83
C SER A 10 6.81 19.46 -0.62
N GLU A 11 5.54 19.88 -0.63
CA GLU A 11 4.39 18.95 -0.57
C GLU A 11 4.45 17.88 -1.68
N MET A 12 4.73 18.30 -2.92
CA MET A 12 4.81 17.37 -4.05
C MET A 12 5.98 16.39 -3.90
N ALA A 13 7.13 16.84 -3.39
CA ALA A 13 8.27 15.98 -3.12
C ALA A 13 7.94 14.94 -2.03
N MET A 14 7.28 15.37 -0.95
CA MET A 14 6.83 14.47 0.12
C MET A 14 5.82 13.44 -0.39
N MET A 15 4.81 13.86 -1.16
CA MET A 15 3.84 12.94 -1.76
C MET A 15 4.52 11.91 -2.67
N LYS A 16 5.50 12.33 -3.47
CA LYS A 16 6.25 11.42 -4.34
C LYS A 16 7.06 10.41 -3.54
N GLN A 17 7.73 10.84 -2.47
CA GLN A 17 8.48 9.94 -1.59
C GLN A 17 7.56 8.95 -0.87
N TRP A 18 6.43 9.43 -0.34
CA TRP A 18 5.45 8.61 0.34
C TRP A 18 4.84 7.55 -0.58
N LYS A 19 4.49 7.94 -1.82
CA LYS A 19 4.02 7.01 -2.85
C LYS A 19 5.07 5.94 -3.16
N GLY A 20 6.32 6.35 -3.40
CA GLY A 20 7.41 5.40 -3.70
C GLY A 20 7.72 4.45 -2.53
N MET A 21 7.58 4.90 -1.28
CA MET A 21 7.71 4.01 -0.11
C MET A 21 6.56 3.00 -0.06
N THR A 22 5.33 3.46 -0.30
CA THR A 22 4.13 2.61 -0.30
C THR A 22 4.24 1.51 -1.37
N GLU A 23 4.67 1.86 -2.58
CA GLU A 23 4.89 0.90 -3.67
C GLU A 23 5.95 -0.16 -3.32
N LYS A 24 7.02 0.24 -2.62
CA LYS A 24 8.06 -0.69 -2.15
C LYS A 24 7.53 -1.64 -1.09
N LEU A 25 6.80 -1.13 -0.10
CA LEU A 25 6.17 -1.96 0.93
C LEU A 25 5.18 -2.95 0.32
N GLN A 26 4.36 -2.50 -0.62
CA GLN A 26 3.46 -3.38 -1.36
C GLN A 26 4.23 -4.48 -2.09
N THR A 27 5.31 -4.14 -2.79
CA THR A 27 6.16 -5.13 -3.48
C THR A 27 6.73 -6.17 -2.52
N ILE A 28 7.20 -5.74 -1.34
CA ILE A 28 7.71 -6.66 -0.31
C ILE A 28 6.58 -7.59 0.14
N ILE A 29 5.42 -7.06 0.52
CA ILE A 29 4.26 -7.85 0.98
C ILE A 29 3.83 -8.88 -0.08
N GLU A 30 3.76 -8.48 -1.35
CA GLU A 30 3.40 -9.36 -2.47
C GLU A 30 4.46 -10.42 -2.77
N SER A 31 5.72 -10.21 -2.38
CA SER A 31 6.81 -11.17 -2.58
C SER A 31 6.94 -12.22 -1.47
N ILE A 32 6.24 -12.05 -0.34
CA ILE A 32 6.34 -12.94 0.82
C ILE A 32 5.62 -14.26 0.53
N HIS A 33 6.33 -15.37 0.79
CA HIS A 33 5.85 -16.73 0.57
C HIS A 33 4.78 -17.19 1.57
N GLU A 34 4.67 -16.50 2.70
CA GLU A 34 3.60 -16.67 3.68
C GLU A 34 2.43 -15.74 3.34
N GLY A 35 1.20 -16.21 3.58
CA GLY A 35 0.00 -15.39 3.44
C GLY A 35 0.01 -14.23 4.44
N ILE A 36 -0.32 -13.01 3.99
CA ILE A 36 -0.47 -11.84 4.85
C ILE A 36 -1.87 -11.26 4.68
N ILE A 37 -2.68 -11.39 5.74
CA ILE A 37 -4.03 -10.83 5.85
C ILE A 37 -4.03 -9.68 6.84
N ALA A 38 -4.56 -8.54 6.44
CA ALA A 38 -4.89 -7.44 7.33
C ALA A 38 -6.41 -7.29 7.44
N ILE A 39 -6.90 -7.03 8.66
CA ILE A 39 -8.30 -6.74 8.96
C ILE A 39 -8.43 -5.37 9.61
N ASP A 40 -9.59 -4.74 9.45
CA ASP A 40 -9.94 -3.53 10.22
C ASP A 40 -10.51 -3.86 11.60
N GLU A 41 -10.85 -2.82 12.36
CA GLU A 41 -11.43 -2.92 13.71
C GLU A 41 -12.79 -3.63 13.75
N SER A 42 -13.50 -3.70 12.61
CA SER A 42 -14.77 -4.42 12.47
C SER A 42 -14.59 -5.88 12.02
N GLY A 43 -13.35 -6.32 11.83
CA GLY A 43 -13.01 -7.67 11.38
C GLY A 43 -13.12 -7.89 9.87
N ILE A 44 -13.24 -6.81 9.08
CA ILE A 44 -13.31 -6.90 7.62
C ILE A 44 -11.90 -6.96 7.04
N LEU A 45 -11.69 -7.88 6.10
CA LEU A 45 -10.42 -8.04 5.40
C LEU A 45 -10.16 -6.80 4.53
N THR A 46 -9.08 -6.07 4.85
CA THR A 46 -8.69 -4.86 4.13
C THR A 46 -7.59 -5.14 3.12
N HIS A 47 -6.68 -6.07 3.42
CA HIS A 47 -5.56 -6.42 2.55
C HIS A 47 -5.28 -7.91 2.61
N CYS A 48 -4.94 -8.49 1.47
CA CYS A 48 -4.31 -9.81 1.36
C CYS A 48 -3.20 -9.74 0.31
N ASN A 49 -2.14 -10.54 0.46
CA ASN A 49 -1.10 -10.68 -0.56
C ASN A 49 -1.47 -11.78 -1.56
N HIS A 50 -0.72 -11.87 -2.66
CA HIS A 50 -0.96 -12.85 -3.71
C HIS A 50 -0.95 -14.30 -3.20
N THR A 51 -0.10 -14.61 -2.21
CA THR A 51 -0.05 -15.93 -1.58
C THR A 51 -1.41 -16.30 -0.96
N ASP A 52 -2.09 -15.37 -0.29
CA ASP A 52 -3.42 -15.63 0.27
C ASP A 52 -4.49 -15.85 -0.79
N GLU A 53 -4.42 -15.17 -1.93
CA GLU A 53 -5.36 -15.42 -3.04
C GLU A 53 -5.28 -16.89 -3.50
N LEU A 54 -4.06 -17.43 -3.56
CA LEU A 54 -3.81 -18.83 -3.92
C LEU A 54 -4.28 -19.79 -2.83
N LEU A 55 -4.01 -19.48 -1.56
CA LEU A 55 -4.36 -20.33 -0.42
C LEU A 55 -5.87 -20.35 -0.15
N LEU A 56 -6.54 -19.21 -0.25
CA LEU A 56 -7.97 -19.03 0.06
C LEU A 56 -8.87 -19.39 -1.12
N LYS A 57 -8.32 -19.64 -2.33
CA LYS A 57 -9.07 -19.87 -3.58
C LYS A 57 -10.13 -18.79 -3.85
N ARG A 58 -9.88 -17.57 -3.38
CA ARG A 58 -10.80 -16.45 -3.46
C ARG A 58 -10.03 -15.27 -4.04
N THR A 59 -10.48 -14.77 -5.18
CA THR A 59 -9.92 -13.57 -5.81
C THR A 59 -10.27 -12.34 -4.97
N LYS A 60 -9.33 -11.38 -4.83
CA LYS A 60 -9.69 -10.01 -4.46
C LYS A 60 -10.79 -9.55 -5.39
N ASP A 61 -11.97 -9.25 -4.85
CA ASP A 61 -12.98 -8.50 -5.60
C ASP A 61 -12.36 -7.12 -5.89
N LYS A 62 -12.18 -6.83 -7.19
CA LYS A 62 -11.58 -5.59 -7.68
C LYS A 62 -12.48 -4.39 -7.42
#